data_AF-A0A2M7RUW0-F1
#
_entry.id   AF-A0A2M7RUW0-F1
#
_cell.length_a   1.000
_cell.length_b   1.000
_cell.length_c   1.000
_cell.angle_alpha   90.00
_cell.angle_beta   90.00
_cell.angle_gamma   90.00
#
_symmetry.space_group_name_H-M   'P 1'
#
loop_
_entity.id
_entity.type
_entity.pdbx_description
1 polymer ?
#
loop_
_entity_poly.entity_id
_entity_poly.type
_entity_poly.pdbx_seq_one_letter_code
_entity_poly.pdbx_strand_id
1 'polypeptide(L)'
;GEDESYSTDEEGVITVPIEDGLTGVDGKLIFQVILEESDEYGTIIANFEAGFGEPITDKSSFNERTMWSPPTLTPIYLWIFPNILLIGVWSILFVLVINLFKIYKSKN
;
A
#
# COMPACT_ATOMS: atom_id res chain seq x y z
N GLY A 1 20.55 -0.63 25.76
CA GLY A 1 21.19 0.48 26.49
C GLY A 1 22.51 0.01 27.04
N GLU A 2 23.33 -0.53 26.16
CA GLU A 2 24.74 -0.84 26.36
C GLU A 2 25.43 -0.11 25.21
N ASP A 3 26.41 0.72 25.52
CA ASP A 3 27.20 1.40 24.51
C ASP A 3 28.16 0.35 23.92
N GLU A 4 27.81 -0.18 22.75
CA GLU A 4 28.62 -1.18 22.07
C GLU A 4 29.89 -0.53 21.53
N SER A 5 31.02 -0.84 22.17
CA SER A 5 32.35 -0.40 21.73
C SER A 5 32.96 -1.42 20.80
N TYR A 6 33.40 -0.95 19.64
CA TYR A 6 34.07 -1.76 18.63
C TYR A 6 35.50 -1.25 18.40
N SER A 7 36.42 -2.15 18.04
CA SER A 7 37.79 -1.79 17.69
C SER A 7 38.02 -1.88 16.19
N THR A 8 38.86 -0.98 15.69
CA THR A 8 39.26 -0.91 14.29
C THR A 8 40.37 -1.92 13.98
N ASP A 9 40.42 -2.43 12.75
CA ASP A 9 41.49 -3.32 12.28
C ASP A 9 42.80 -2.58 11.93
N GLU A 10 43.80 -3.34 11.45
CA GLU A 10 45.12 -2.81 11.04
C GLU A 10 45.05 -1.80 9.88
N GLU A 11 43.95 -1.77 9.12
CA GLU A 11 43.73 -0.89 7.96
C GLU A 11 42.87 0.34 8.30
N GLY A 12 42.36 0.44 9.54
CA GLY A 12 41.50 1.54 9.92
C GLY A 12 40.01 1.30 9.64
N VAL A 13 39.58 0.06 9.41
CA VAL A 13 38.20 -0.31 9.06
C VAL A 13 37.50 -1.06 10.20
N ILE A 14 36.18 -0.88 10.27
CA ILE A 14 35.30 -1.52 11.26
C ILE A 14 34.00 -1.95 10.60
N THR A 15 33.50 -3.14 10.94
CA THR A 15 32.23 -3.67 10.41
C THR A 15 31.31 -4.00 11.57
N VAL A 16 30.17 -3.32 11.64
CA VAL A 16 29.16 -3.49 12.70
C VAL A 16 27.89 -4.06 12.08
N PRO A 17 27.36 -5.20 12.57
CA PRO A 17 26.08 -5.72 12.11
C PRO A 17 24.94 -4.84 12.62
N ILE A 18 23.97 -4.56 11.76
CA ILE A 18 22.76 -3.81 12.11
C ILE A 18 21.63 -4.83 12.31
N GLU A 19 20.96 -4.79 13.46
CA GLU A 19 19.79 -5.65 13.70
C GLU A 19 18.59 -5.25 12.84
N ASP A 20 17.83 -6.26 12.39
CA ASP A 20 16.57 -6.04 11.68
C ASP A 20 15.48 -5.51 12.63
N GLY A 21 14.63 -4.62 12.13
CA GLY A 21 13.50 -4.04 12.88
C GLY A 21 13.73 -2.63 13.43
N LEU A 22 14.87 -2.01 13.10
CA LEU A 22 15.09 -0.59 13.38
C LEU A 22 14.13 0.27 12.56
N THR A 23 13.47 1.22 13.23
CA THR A 23 12.55 2.17 12.60
C THR A 23 13.21 3.55 12.53
N GLY A 24 13.12 4.18 11.37
CA GLY A 24 13.67 5.50 11.11
C GLY A 24 12.61 6.40 10.47
N VAL A 25 12.75 7.71 10.63
CA VAL A 25 11.89 8.67 9.92
C VAL A 25 12.16 8.52 8.42
N ASP A 26 11.11 8.27 7.63
CA ASP A 26 11.20 8.04 6.18
C ASP A 26 12.19 6.92 5.77
N GLY A 27 12.39 5.91 6.62
CA GLY A 27 13.34 4.81 6.35
C GLY A 27 14.82 5.22 6.47
N LYS A 28 15.11 6.41 7.00
CA LYS A 28 16.47 6.89 7.27
C LYS A 28 16.88 6.60 8.72
N LEU A 29 18.05 6.00 8.87
CA LEU A 29 18.69 5.79 10.16
C LEU A 29 19.82 6.78 10.33
N ILE A 30 19.89 7.41 11.51
CA ILE A 30 20.97 8.33 11.88
C ILE A 30 21.95 7.54 12.73
N PHE A 31 23.18 7.44 12.26
CA PHE A 31 24.27 6.79 12.97
C PHE A 31 25.17 7.84 13.61
N GLN A 32 25.48 7.64 14.88
CA GLN A 32 26.45 8.42 15.63
C GLN A 32 27.65 7.54 15.94
N VAL A 33 28.82 7.94 15.45
CA VAL A 33 30.09 7.27 15.73
C VAL A 33 30.91 8.19 16.62
N ILE A 34 31.34 7.65 17.75
CA ILE A 34 32.19 8.34 18.73
C ILE A 34 33.52 7.59 18.76
N LEU A 35 34.59 8.31 18.44
CA LEU A 35 35.95 7.83 18.63
C LEU A 35 36.47 8.44 19.93
N GLU A 36 36.57 7.63 20.97
CA GLU A 36 37.16 8.03 22.24
C GLU A 36 38.69 7.85 22.21
N GLU A 37 39.43 8.81 22.77
CA GLU A 37 40.90 8.75 22.96
C GLU A 37 41.75 8.65 21.68
N SER A 38 41.61 9.59 20.74
CA SER A 38 42.67 9.84 19.75
C SER A 38 43.80 10.68 20.37
N ASP A 39 45.03 10.14 20.37
CA ASP A 39 46.23 10.87 20.82
C ASP A 39 46.48 12.18 20.05
N GLU A 40 46.02 12.27 18.80
CA GLU A 40 46.27 13.40 17.90
C GLU A 40 45.10 14.40 17.84
N TYR A 41 43.85 13.90 17.95
CA TYR A 41 42.65 14.72 17.69
C TYR A 41 41.65 14.77 18.86
N GLY A 42 41.86 14.04 19.96
CA GLY A 42 40.91 13.94 21.07
C GLY A 42 39.64 13.17 20.68
N THR A 43 38.52 13.45 21.35
CA THR A 43 37.24 12.79 21.05
C THR A 43 36.62 13.33 19.77
N ILE A 44 36.40 12.45 18.78
CA ILE A 44 35.76 12.81 17.51
C ILE A 44 34.33 12.24 17.51
N ILE A 45 33.36 13.08 17.15
CA ILE A 45 31.95 12.68 16.98
C ILE A 45 31.55 12.93 15.53
N ALA A 46 31.12 11.87 14.85
CA ALA A 46 30.59 11.93 13.49
C ALA A 46 29.13 11.46 13.47
N ASN A 47 28.26 12.24 12.84
CA ASN A 47 26.87 11.88 12.61
C ASN A 47 26.64 11.76 11.11
N PHE A 48 26.10 10.63 10.65
CA PHE A 48 25.73 10.46 9.25
C PHE A 48 24.38 9.78 9.12
N GLU A 49 23.67 10.14 8.06
CA GLU A 49 22.35 9.62 7.73
C GLU A 49 22.49 8.59 6.61
N ALA A 50 21.92 7.40 6.81
CA ALA A 50 21.91 6.36 5.79
C ALA A 50 20.50 5.80 5.58
N GLY A 51 20.10 5.71 4.31
CA GLY A 51 18.79 5.21 3.87
C GLY A 51 18.79 3.70 3.73
N PHE A 52 18.88 2.96 4.84
CA PHE A 52 18.84 1.50 4.84
C PHE A 52 17.41 0.93 4.86
N GLY A 53 16.39 1.73 5.19
CA GLY A 53 15.00 1.29 5.30
C GLY A 53 14.15 1.57 4.06
N GLU A 54 13.09 0.77 3.86
CA GLU A 54 12.03 1.07 2.89
C GLU A 54 11.05 2.09 3.51
N PRO A 55 10.78 3.23 2.86
CA PRO A 55 9.85 4.22 3.40
C PRO A 55 8.44 3.63 3.46
N ILE A 56 7.80 3.74 4.63
CA ILE A 56 6.39 3.38 4.81
C ILE A 56 5.55 4.42 4.07
N THR A 57 5.19 4.11 2.84
CA THR A 57 4.27 4.93 2.05
C THR A 57 2.84 4.49 2.35
N ASP A 58 1.97 5.45 2.66
CA ASP A 58 0.55 5.18 2.90
C ASP A 58 -0.11 4.75 1.58
N LYS A 59 -0.33 3.45 1.41
CA LYS A 59 -0.95 2.88 0.20
C LYS A 59 -2.47 3.05 0.30
N SER A 60 -2.96 4.24 -0.02
CA SER A 60 -4.40 4.49 -0.13
C SER A 60 -4.96 3.96 -1.44
N SER A 61 -5.86 2.98 -1.38
CA SER A 61 -6.62 2.49 -2.54
C SER A 61 -7.80 3.39 -2.93
N PHE A 62 -7.95 4.54 -2.27
CA PHE A 62 -9.06 5.47 -2.49
C PHE A 62 -9.16 5.87 -3.96
N ASN A 63 -8.06 6.13 -4.66
CA ASN A 63 -8.11 6.57 -6.06
C ASN A 63 -8.01 5.42 -7.09
N GLU A 64 -8.00 4.17 -6.65
CA GLU A 64 -7.97 3.01 -7.53
C GLU A 64 -9.38 2.65 -8.02
N ARG A 65 -9.54 1.82 -9.05
CA ARG A 65 -10.87 1.30 -9.46
C ARG A 65 -11.21 0.04 -8.68
N THR A 66 -11.64 0.21 -7.44
CA THR A 66 -12.06 -0.88 -6.54
C THR A 66 -13.53 -0.74 -6.17
N MET A 67 -14.10 -1.76 -5.52
CA MET A 67 -15.49 -1.72 -5.06
C MET A 67 -15.76 -0.66 -3.98
N TRP A 68 -14.71 -0.09 -3.37
CA TRP A 68 -14.78 0.85 -2.24
C TRP A 68 -14.23 2.24 -2.59
N SER A 69 -14.02 2.49 -3.88
CA SER A 69 -13.49 3.76 -4.39
C SER A 69 -14.58 4.81 -4.57
N PRO A 70 -14.22 6.10 -4.72
CA PRO A 70 -15.15 7.19 -4.97
C PRO A 70 -16.16 6.87 -6.08
N PRO A 71 -17.39 7.43 -6.00
CA PRO A 71 -18.49 7.08 -6.89
C PRO A 71 -18.15 7.14 -8.38
N THR A 72 -17.23 8.04 -8.76
CA THR A 72 -16.76 8.28 -10.13
C THR A 72 -15.84 7.18 -10.68
N LEU A 73 -15.35 6.26 -9.84
CA LEU A 73 -14.36 5.24 -10.18
C LEU A 73 -14.90 3.81 -10.03
N THR A 74 -16.21 3.64 -9.89
CA THR A 74 -16.83 2.32 -9.75
C THR A 74 -16.57 1.42 -10.97
N PRO A 75 -16.32 0.10 -10.78
CA PRO A 75 -16.09 -0.83 -11.88
C PRO A 75 -17.28 -0.98 -12.83
N ILE A 76 -17.02 -0.98 -14.14
CA ILE A 76 -18.03 -1.04 -15.23
C ILE A 76 -18.97 -2.26 -15.14
N TYR A 77 -18.50 -3.37 -14.57
CA TYR A 77 -19.31 -4.58 -14.36
C TYR A 77 -20.57 -4.30 -13.54
N LEU A 78 -20.49 -3.44 -12.52
CA LEU A 78 -21.63 -3.07 -11.67
C LEU A 78 -22.71 -2.30 -12.44
N TRP A 79 -22.36 -1.65 -13.54
CA TRP A 79 -23.34 -1.02 -14.40
C TRP A 79 -23.98 -2.02 -15.37
N ILE A 80 -23.18 -2.91 -15.96
CA ILE A 80 -23.67 -3.83 -17.01
C ILE A 80 -24.60 -4.90 -16.43
N PHE A 81 -24.18 -5.62 -15.39
CA PHE A 81 -24.89 -6.82 -14.92
C PHE A 81 -26.29 -6.53 -14.36
N PRO A 82 -26.50 -5.54 -13.48
CA PRO A 82 -27.82 -5.21 -12.98
C PRO A 82 -28.78 -4.76 -14.07
N ASN A 83 -28.30 -4.00 -15.05
CA ASN A 83 -29.13 -3.55 -16.17
C ASN A 83 -29.55 -4.73 -17.07
N ILE A 84 -28.67 -5.70 -17.33
CA ILE A 84 -29.03 -6.93 -18.07
C ILE A 84 -30.08 -7.74 -17.29
N LEU A 85 -29.89 -7.93 -15.98
CA LEU A 85 -30.86 -8.64 -15.14
C LEU A 85 -32.22 -7.95 -15.15
N LEU A 86 -32.23 -6.61 -15.04
CA LEU A 86 -33.45 -5.80 -15.10
C LEU A 86 -34.19 -5.99 -16.43
N ILE A 87 -33.47 -5.92 -17.55
CA ILE A 87 -34.02 -6.17 -18.90
C ILE A 87 -34.57 -7.58 -19.00
N GLY A 88 -33.87 -8.57 -18.43
CA GLY A 88 -34.32 -9.97 -18.40
C GLY A 88 -35.68 -10.13 -17.73
N VAL A 89 -35.86 -9.56 -16.53
CA VAL A 89 -37.14 -9.61 -15.81
C VAL A 89 -38.25 -8.90 -16.58
N TRP A 90 -37.98 -7.70 -17.11
CA TRP A 90 -38.95 -6.94 -17.90
C TRP A 90 -39.38 -7.66 -19.18
N SER A 91 -38.45 -8.36 -19.84
CA SER A 91 -38.75 -9.14 -21.06
C SER A 91 -39.75 -10.26 -20.79
N ILE A 92 -39.57 -11.03 -19.71
CA ILE A 92 -40.54 -12.06 -19.30
C ILE A 92 -41.92 -11.44 -19.04
N LEU A 93 -41.97 -10.34 -18.28
CA LEU A 93 -43.23 -9.66 -17.98
C LEU A 93 -43.94 -9.20 -19.26
N PHE A 94 -43.20 -8.63 -20.21
CA PHE A 94 -43.75 -8.17 -21.48
C PHE A 94 -44.32 -9.31 -22.33
N VAL A 95 -43.61 -10.45 -22.42
CA VAL A 95 -44.09 -11.65 -23.12
C VAL A 95 -45.38 -12.17 -22.50
N LEU A 96 -45.46 -12.23 -21.17
CA LEU A 96 -46.67 -12.66 -20.45
C LEU A 96 -47.86 -11.74 -20.76
N VAL A 97 -47.66 -10.43 -20.75
CA VAL A 97 -48.71 -9.45 -21.08
C VAL A 97 -49.20 -9.62 -22.52
N ILE A 98 -48.29 -9.80 -23.49
CA ILE A 98 -48.65 -10.06 -24.89
C ILE A 98 -49.46 -11.35 -25.03
N ASN A 99 -49.03 -12.42 -24.35
CA ASN A 99 -49.73 -13.70 -24.40
C ASN A 99 -51.13 -13.60 -23.81
N LEU A 100 -51.29 -12.89 -22.70
CA LEU A 100 -52.60 -12.63 -22.09
C LEU A 100 -53.51 -11.85 -23.05
N PHE A 101 -52.97 -10.80 -23.69
CA PHE A 101 -53.72 -9.98 -24.64
C PHE A 101 -54.15 -10.77 -25.88
N LYS A 102 -53.27 -11.65 -26.38
CA LYS A 102 -53.60 -12.58 -27.48
C LYS A 102 -54.75 -13.52 -27.11
N ILE A 103 -54.72 -14.10 -25.91
CA ILE A 103 -55.78 -14.99 -25.44
C ILE A 103 -57.11 -14.24 -25.30
N TYR A 104 -57.08 -13.06 -24.67
CA TYR A 104 -58.27 -12.21 -24.52
C TYR A 104 -58.90 -11.89 -25.89
N LYS A 105 -58.09 -11.46 -26.86
CA LYS A 105 -58.54 -11.15 -28.22
C LYS A 105 -59.00 -12.39 -29.00
N SER A 106 -58.52 -13.58 -28.69
CA SER A 106 -58.95 -14.81 -29.35
C SER A 106 -60.27 -15.36 -28.80
N LYS A 107 -60.65 -14.98 -27.57
CA LYS A 107 -61.86 -15.48 -26.89
C LYS A 107 -63.08 -14.58 -27.13
N ASN A 108 -62.87 -13.28 -27.34
CA ASN A 108 -63.87 -12.32 -27.83
C ASN A 108 -63.85 -12.27 -29.36
#